data_AF-G9MUI3-F1
#
_entry.id   AF-G9MUI3-F1
#
_cell.length_a   1.000
_cell.length_b   1.000
_cell.length_c   1.000
_cell.angle_alpha   90.00
_cell.angle_beta   90.00
_cell.angle_gamma   90.00
#
_symmetry.space_group_name_H-M   'P 1'
#
loop_
_entity.id
_entity.type
_entity.pdbx_description
1 polymer ?
#
loop_
_entity_poly.entity_id
_entity_poly.type
_entity_poly.pdbx_seq_one_letter_code
_entity_poly.pdbx_strand_id
1 'polypeptide(L)'
;MAFLAEDRMLFRHEWGTATYDEQLARARRSEMDEESGSSSSTTVMDLSEAKKAQLSTKKTIPLYIGFTTGFCGSFTSYSTFIRDVLLALSDNEFELPTTQQSGSYSFIAMLAVIITTVCLTLSALHHGAHLAIGTEKCIPPLPFRLIRKFLDRVLVVLAWGSWVGVTVLSIMPPDINWSEKASALVFAPVGCLARFYLSLYLNGKVSSFPLGTFLANVLGTAVLGMSWDITHSASVGIVGCQVLQGIEDGFCGCLTTIST
;
A
#
# COMPACT_ATOMS: atom_id res chain seq x y z
N MET A 1 3.86 3.31 7.20
CA MET A 1 4.56 4.47 6.60
C MET A 1 5.87 4.90 7.29
N ALA A 2 6.19 4.47 8.52
CA ALA A 2 7.30 5.03 9.31
C ALA A 2 8.68 4.94 8.64
N PHE A 3 9.13 3.77 8.17
CA PHE A 3 10.52 3.61 7.75
C PHE A 3 10.91 4.37 6.46
N LEU A 4 10.18 4.27 5.35
CA LEU A 4 10.52 5.03 4.12
C LEU A 4 10.30 6.54 4.26
N ALA A 5 9.33 6.95 5.08
CA ALA A 5 9.15 8.36 5.46
C ALA A 5 10.35 8.87 6.27
N GLU A 6 10.92 8.03 7.14
CA GLU A 6 12.07 8.36 8.00
C GLU A 6 13.43 8.07 7.37
N ASP A 7 13.51 7.28 6.29
CA ASP A 7 14.79 6.84 5.72
C ASP A 7 15.60 8.02 5.16
N ARG A 8 16.84 8.15 5.64
CA ARG A 8 17.72 9.29 5.33
C ARG A 8 18.78 8.94 4.29
N MET A 9 18.96 7.65 3.99
CA MET A 9 20.11 7.18 3.22
C MET A 9 19.78 6.87 1.76
N LEU A 10 18.63 6.24 1.46
CA LEU A 10 18.31 5.80 0.10
C LEU A 10 18.12 6.97 -0.87
N PHE A 11 17.52 8.07 -0.40
CA PHE A 11 17.29 9.30 -1.18
C PHE A 11 18.22 10.45 -0.77
N ARG A 12 19.35 10.15 -0.15
CA ARG A 12 20.26 11.16 0.44
C ARG A 12 20.71 12.23 -0.54
N HIS A 13 20.79 11.90 -1.82
CA HIS A 13 21.34 12.78 -2.86
C HIS A 13 20.27 13.57 -3.62
N GLU A 14 18.98 13.35 -3.35
CA GLU A 14 17.93 13.87 -4.24
C GLU A 14 17.56 15.32 -3.97
N TRP A 15 17.43 15.83 -2.73
CA TRP A 15 17.31 17.28 -2.48
C TRP A 15 17.31 17.62 -0.97
N GLY A 16 18.09 18.62 -0.54
CA GLY A 16 17.91 19.32 0.75
C GLY A 16 18.29 18.59 2.05
N THR A 17 18.81 17.37 1.98
CA THR A 17 19.27 16.59 3.15
C THR A 17 20.38 17.27 3.94
N ALA A 18 21.23 18.05 3.27
CA ALA A 18 22.26 18.86 3.94
C ALA A 18 21.65 19.79 5.00
N THR A 19 20.53 20.46 4.69
CA THR A 19 19.90 21.43 5.59
C THR A 19 19.23 20.75 6.80
N TYR A 20 18.56 19.60 6.61
CA TYR A 20 17.94 18.86 7.71
C TYR A 20 18.97 18.13 8.59
N ASP A 21 20.00 17.50 8.01
CA ASP A 21 21.10 16.89 8.76
C ASP A 21 21.86 17.95 9.55
N GLU A 22 22.07 19.14 8.97
CA GLU A 22 22.64 20.29 9.68
C GLU A 22 21.74 20.80 10.80
N GLN A 23 20.43 20.93 10.59
CA GLN A 23 19.47 21.34 11.64
C GLN A 23 19.40 20.31 12.77
N LEU A 24 19.49 19.02 12.46
CA LEU A 24 19.49 17.94 13.46
C LEU A 24 20.83 17.86 14.19
N ALA A 25 21.95 18.16 13.53
CA ALA A 25 23.26 18.32 14.17
C ALA A 25 23.36 19.62 14.99
N ARG A 26 22.58 20.65 14.65
CA ARG A 26 22.40 21.86 15.48
C ARG A 26 21.53 21.53 16.69
N ALA A 27 20.44 20.80 16.52
CA ALA A 27 19.57 20.35 17.62
C ALA A 27 20.31 19.44 18.61
N ARG A 28 21.12 18.48 18.13
CA ARG A 28 21.98 17.66 19.01
C ARG A 28 23.06 18.47 19.74
N ARG A 29 23.58 19.54 19.12
CA ARG A 29 24.52 20.46 19.77
C ARG A 29 23.83 21.32 20.81
N SER A 30 22.64 21.85 20.52
CA SER A 30 21.86 22.59 21.51
C SER A 30 21.41 21.70 22.67
N GLU A 31 21.10 20.42 22.44
CA GLU A 31 20.82 19.45 23.52
C GLU A 31 22.05 19.19 24.42
N MET A 32 23.27 19.20 23.87
CA MET A 32 24.51 19.14 24.66
C MET A 32 24.78 20.44 25.44
N ASP A 33 24.31 21.59 24.93
CA ASP A 33 24.47 22.90 25.56
C ASP A 33 23.31 23.26 26.52
N GLU A 34 22.17 22.54 26.46
CA GLU A 34 20.93 22.80 27.22
C GLU A 34 20.92 22.27 28.68
N GLU A 35 22.03 21.72 29.19
CA GLU A 35 22.26 21.64 30.64
C GLU A 35 22.26 23.03 31.31
N SER A 36 22.11 24.11 30.55
CA SER A 36 21.93 25.49 31.03
C SER A 36 20.87 26.30 30.26
N GLY A 37 19.65 25.78 30.10
CA GLY A 37 18.41 26.59 30.11
C GLY A 37 17.80 27.13 28.79
N SER A 38 16.50 26.80 28.59
CA SER A 38 15.42 27.59 27.95
C SER A 38 15.38 27.85 26.43
N SER A 39 15.81 26.92 25.56
CA SER A 39 15.64 27.04 24.08
C SER A 39 14.94 25.85 23.39
N SER A 40 14.22 25.02 24.14
CA SER A 40 13.67 23.76 23.62
C SER A 40 12.49 23.95 22.63
N SER A 41 11.60 24.91 22.85
CA SER A 41 10.34 25.02 22.07
C SER A 41 10.52 25.44 20.62
N THR A 42 11.39 26.42 20.34
CA THR A 42 11.67 26.91 18.98
C THR A 42 12.39 25.84 18.16
N THR A 43 13.34 25.12 18.77
CA THR A 43 14.12 24.06 18.12
C THR A 43 13.24 22.87 17.72
N VAL A 44 12.26 22.50 18.55
CA VAL A 44 11.29 21.42 18.26
C VAL A 44 10.35 21.81 17.12
N MET A 45 9.90 23.07 17.06
CA MET A 45 9.05 23.55 15.95
C MET A 45 9.81 23.55 14.62
N ASP A 46 11.02 24.10 14.57
CA ASP A 46 11.88 24.10 13.36
C ASP A 46 12.13 22.67 12.85
N LEU A 47 12.38 21.72 13.76
CA LEU A 47 12.64 20.34 13.40
C LEU A 47 11.39 19.64 12.81
N SER A 48 10.20 20.00 13.31
CA SER A 48 8.93 19.48 12.81
C SER A 48 8.59 20.01 11.41
N GLU A 49 8.88 21.28 11.15
CA GLU A 49 8.69 21.91 9.84
C GLU A 49 9.67 21.36 8.81
N ALA A 50 10.93 21.17 9.21
CA ALA A 50 11.95 20.56 8.36
C ALA A 50 11.62 19.10 8.01
N LYS A 51 11.10 18.31 8.96
CA LYS A 51 10.56 16.96 8.68
C LYS A 51 9.43 17.01 7.65
N LYS A 52 8.50 17.96 7.79
CA LYS A 52 7.38 18.12 6.86
C LYS A 52 7.84 18.50 5.45
N ALA A 53 8.83 19.40 5.34
CA ALA A 53 9.43 19.81 4.08
C ALA A 53 10.23 18.67 3.40
N GLN A 54 10.92 17.85 4.19
CA GLN A 54 11.61 16.66 3.66
C GLN A 54 10.60 15.63 3.15
N LEU A 55 9.51 15.39 3.88
CA LEU A 55 8.42 14.49 3.49
C LEU A 55 7.70 14.96 2.22
N SER A 56 7.43 16.26 2.08
CA SER A 56 6.83 16.80 0.85
C SER A 56 7.77 16.63 -0.35
N THR A 57 9.07 16.81 -0.15
CA THR A 57 10.08 16.59 -1.19
C THR A 57 10.15 15.11 -1.60
N LYS A 58 10.20 14.18 -0.64
CA LYS A 58 10.21 12.73 -0.92
C LYS A 58 8.98 12.27 -1.72
N LYS A 59 7.81 12.84 -1.42
CA LYS A 59 6.56 12.56 -2.14
C LYS A 59 6.58 13.01 -3.61
N THR A 60 7.58 13.77 -4.06
CA THR A 60 7.75 14.12 -5.47
C THR A 60 8.63 13.14 -6.26
N ILE A 61 9.32 12.22 -5.57
CA ILE A 61 10.26 11.29 -6.19
C ILE A 61 9.47 10.13 -6.82
N PRO A 62 9.56 9.90 -8.15
CA PRO A 62 8.78 8.86 -8.82
C PRO A 62 9.02 7.46 -8.25
N LEU A 63 10.27 7.13 -7.93
CA LEU A 63 10.63 5.86 -7.31
C LEU A 63 10.00 5.68 -5.92
N TYR A 64 9.99 6.74 -5.11
CA TYR A 64 9.35 6.73 -3.79
C TYR A 64 7.84 6.52 -3.92
N ILE A 65 7.18 7.25 -4.83
CA ILE A 65 5.75 7.10 -5.11
C ILE A 65 5.46 5.67 -5.58
N GLY A 66 6.26 5.13 -6.50
CA GLY A 66 6.10 3.78 -7.04
C GLY A 66 6.21 2.70 -5.96
N PHE A 67 7.16 2.79 -5.03
CA PHE A 67 7.27 1.82 -3.93
C PHE A 67 6.20 2.00 -2.87
N THR A 68 5.98 3.24 -2.40
CA THR A 68 5.07 3.48 -1.27
C THR A 68 3.61 3.40 -1.69
N THR A 69 3.23 4.14 -2.73
CA THR A 69 1.84 4.17 -3.18
C THR A 69 1.55 3.03 -4.15
N GLY A 70 2.47 2.65 -5.04
CA GLY A 70 2.26 1.55 -5.98
C GLY A 70 2.38 0.19 -5.29
N PHE A 71 3.61 -0.27 -5.07
CA PHE A 71 3.89 -1.60 -4.53
C PHE A 71 3.26 -1.83 -3.16
N CYS A 72 3.62 -1.05 -2.13
CA CYS A 72 3.09 -1.28 -0.79
C CYS A 72 1.56 -1.12 -0.74
N GLY A 73 1.03 -0.08 -1.40
CA GLY A 73 -0.41 0.17 -1.46
C GLY A 73 -1.21 -0.92 -2.19
N SER A 74 -0.61 -1.65 -3.13
CA SER A 74 -1.24 -2.80 -3.80
C SER A 74 -0.90 -4.14 -3.15
N PHE A 75 0.06 -4.19 -2.22
CA PHE A 75 0.43 -5.39 -1.48
C PHE A 75 -0.57 -5.73 -0.37
N THR A 76 -1.34 -4.74 0.09
CA THR A 76 -2.40 -4.93 1.08
C THR A 76 -3.72 -4.39 0.55
N SER A 77 -4.79 -5.17 0.67
CA SER A 77 -6.13 -4.77 0.24
C SER A 77 -7.09 -4.71 1.42
N TYR A 78 -7.78 -3.60 1.59
CA TYR A 78 -8.80 -3.46 2.62
C TYR A 78 -10.10 -4.19 2.22
N SER A 79 -10.46 -4.17 0.94
CA SER A 79 -11.68 -4.83 0.47
C SER A 79 -11.61 -6.35 0.63
N THR A 80 -10.46 -6.97 0.35
CA THR A 80 -10.24 -8.41 0.58
C THR A 80 -10.32 -8.74 2.07
N PHE A 81 -9.69 -7.92 2.92
CA PHE A 81 -9.79 -8.09 4.37
C PHE A 81 -11.25 -8.05 4.88
N ILE A 82 -12.05 -7.09 4.39
CA ILE A 82 -13.47 -7.03 4.78
C ILE A 82 -14.27 -8.22 4.24
N ARG A 83 -14.00 -8.67 3.01
CA ARG A 83 -14.61 -9.88 2.46
C ARG A 83 -14.29 -11.10 3.34
N ASP A 84 -13.03 -11.31 3.72
CA ASP A 84 -12.63 -12.46 4.54
C ASP A 84 -13.28 -12.43 5.92
N VAL A 85 -13.40 -11.24 6.53
CA VAL A 85 -14.11 -11.04 7.80
C VAL A 85 -15.59 -11.41 7.67
N LEU A 86 -16.25 -10.97 6.59
CA LEU A 86 -17.66 -11.27 6.33
C LEU A 86 -17.90 -12.74 6.02
N LEU A 87 -17.02 -13.38 5.24
CA LEU A 87 -17.10 -14.81 4.91
C LEU A 87 -16.82 -15.70 6.12
N ALA A 88 -15.85 -15.33 6.96
CA ALA A 88 -15.61 -16.02 8.23
C ALA A 88 -16.81 -15.93 9.17
N LEU A 89 -17.56 -14.81 9.12
CA LEU A 89 -18.80 -14.66 9.87
C LEU A 89 -19.97 -15.45 9.26
N SER A 90 -20.05 -15.54 7.92
CA SER A 90 -21.16 -16.16 7.19
C SER A 90 -21.02 -17.67 6.93
N ASP A 91 -19.98 -18.31 7.50
CA ASP A 91 -19.82 -19.77 7.60
C ASP A 91 -19.44 -20.51 6.29
N ASN A 92 -19.00 -19.79 5.24
CA ASN A 92 -19.00 -20.35 3.87
C ASN A 92 -17.68 -20.92 3.31
N GLU A 93 -16.61 -21.11 4.09
CA GLU A 93 -15.32 -21.62 3.54
C GLU A 93 -14.61 -22.70 4.37
N PHE A 94 -14.99 -22.93 5.64
CA PHE A 94 -14.37 -24.00 6.44
C PHE A 94 -15.17 -25.29 6.34
N GLU A 95 -15.19 -25.91 5.15
CA GLU A 95 -15.77 -27.22 4.93
C GLU A 95 -15.02 -28.30 5.76
N LEU A 96 -15.49 -28.55 6.99
CA LEU A 96 -15.39 -29.88 7.59
C LEU A 96 -16.79 -30.54 7.56
N PRO A 97 -16.99 -31.69 6.90
CA PRO A 97 -18.34 -32.14 6.50
C PRO A 97 -19.23 -32.72 7.62
N THR A 98 -18.92 -32.61 8.91
CA THR A 98 -19.55 -33.51 9.90
C THR A 98 -20.02 -32.92 11.22
N THR A 99 -19.95 -31.60 11.44
CA THR A 99 -20.51 -31.03 12.67
C THR A 99 -21.27 -29.76 12.38
N GLN A 100 -22.56 -29.77 12.72
CA GLN A 100 -23.43 -28.61 12.83
C GLN A 100 -22.71 -27.53 13.64
N GLN A 101 -22.08 -26.59 12.94
CA GLN A 101 -21.16 -25.64 13.53
C GLN A 101 -22.02 -24.54 14.19
N SER A 102 -21.94 -24.43 15.50
CA SER A 102 -22.71 -23.42 16.24
C SER A 102 -22.18 -22.03 15.88
N GLY A 103 -23.05 -21.02 15.74
CA GLY A 103 -22.66 -19.65 15.36
C GLY A 103 -21.59 -18.99 16.24
N SER A 104 -21.29 -19.58 17.41
CA SER A 104 -20.13 -19.21 18.23
C SER A 104 -18.79 -19.46 17.53
N TYR A 105 -18.65 -20.49 16.70
CA TYR A 105 -17.41 -20.78 15.96
C TYR A 105 -17.16 -19.78 14.84
N SER A 106 -18.19 -19.41 14.07
CA SER A 106 -18.06 -18.40 13.00
C SER A 106 -17.71 -17.02 13.57
N PHE A 107 -18.23 -16.67 14.76
CA PHE A 107 -17.79 -15.47 15.48
C PHE A 107 -16.30 -15.54 15.90
N ILE A 108 -15.85 -16.69 16.43
CA ILE A 108 -14.44 -16.89 16.80
C ILE A 108 -13.55 -16.83 15.55
N ALA A 109 -13.99 -17.37 14.41
CA ALA A 109 -13.28 -17.31 13.14
C ALA A 109 -13.14 -15.87 12.64
N MET A 110 -14.21 -15.08 12.68
CA MET A 110 -14.17 -13.66 12.35
C MET A 110 -13.18 -12.89 13.24
N LEU A 111 -13.24 -13.10 14.57
CA LEU A 111 -12.27 -12.51 15.48
C LEU A 111 -10.84 -12.94 15.18
N ALA A 112 -10.63 -14.21 14.85
CA ALA A 112 -9.32 -14.73 14.48
C ALA A 112 -8.77 -14.03 13.23
N VAL A 113 -9.57 -13.84 12.17
CA VAL A 113 -9.15 -13.11 10.96
C VAL A 113 -8.77 -11.66 11.29
N ILE A 114 -9.57 -10.96 12.11
CA ILE A 114 -9.27 -9.58 12.51
C ILE A 114 -7.97 -9.51 13.33
N ILE A 115 -7.86 -10.33 14.37
CA ILE A 115 -6.71 -10.33 15.28
C ILE A 115 -5.44 -10.72 14.53
N THR A 116 -5.47 -11.79 13.75
CA THR A 116 -4.30 -12.25 12.99
C THR A 116 -3.84 -11.21 11.98
N THR A 117 -4.77 -10.57 11.26
CA THR A 117 -4.42 -9.51 10.29
C THR A 117 -3.79 -8.30 10.97
N VAL A 118 -4.36 -7.82 12.07
CA VAL A 118 -3.82 -6.67 12.82
C VAL A 118 -2.48 -7.02 13.47
N CYS A 119 -2.36 -8.18 14.10
CA CYS A 119 -1.10 -8.61 14.69
C CYS A 119 0.00 -8.79 13.63
N LEU A 120 -0.31 -9.44 12.50
CA LEU A 120 0.66 -9.70 11.45
C LEU A 120 1.15 -8.40 10.81
N THR A 121 0.26 -7.44 10.56
CA THR A 121 0.64 -6.12 10.00
C THR A 121 1.52 -5.33 10.98
N LEU A 122 1.19 -5.33 12.28
CA LEU A 122 2.01 -4.69 13.31
C LEU A 122 3.38 -5.38 13.47
N SER A 123 3.41 -6.71 13.50
CA SER A 123 4.65 -7.49 13.58
C SER A 123 5.53 -7.28 12.35
N ALA A 124 4.95 -7.25 11.15
CA ALA A 124 5.66 -6.97 9.91
C ALA A 124 6.25 -5.55 9.89
N LEU A 125 5.54 -4.56 10.44
CA LEU A 125 6.06 -3.20 10.57
C LEU A 125 7.29 -3.15 11.49
N HIS A 126 7.22 -3.79 12.66
CA HIS A 126 8.35 -3.81 13.60
C HIS A 126 9.54 -4.59 13.05
N HIS A 127 9.31 -5.79 12.50
CA HIS A 127 10.38 -6.58 11.88
C HIS A 127 10.98 -5.87 10.68
N GLY A 128 10.16 -5.22 9.85
CA GLY A 128 10.63 -4.42 8.72
C GLY A 128 11.52 -3.26 9.17
N ALA A 129 11.17 -2.56 10.24
CA ALA A 129 11.99 -1.48 10.80
C ALA A 129 13.35 -2.00 11.31
N HIS A 130 13.37 -3.11 12.05
CA HIS A 130 14.60 -3.72 12.55
C HIS A 130 15.48 -4.27 11.43
N LEU A 131 14.88 -4.95 10.46
CA LEU A 131 15.58 -5.45 9.28
C LEU A 131 16.22 -4.30 8.53
N ALA A 132 15.50 -3.20 8.35
CA ALA A 132 16.01 -2.06 7.62
C ALA A 132 17.23 -1.41 8.31
N ILE A 133 17.19 -1.24 9.64
CA ILE A 133 18.35 -0.79 10.44
C ILE A 133 19.51 -1.78 10.34
N GLY A 134 19.24 -3.09 10.40
CA GLY A 134 20.26 -4.12 10.26
C GLY A 134 20.93 -4.13 8.89
N THR A 135 20.16 -3.86 7.83
CA THR A 135 20.65 -3.80 6.45
C THR A 135 21.28 -2.45 6.06
N GLU A 136 21.20 -1.44 6.94
CA GLU A 136 21.72 -0.09 6.67
C GLU A 136 23.20 -0.11 6.26
N LYS A 137 24.00 -0.98 6.85
CA LYS A 137 25.43 -1.12 6.53
C LYS A 137 25.70 -1.75 5.15
N CYS A 138 24.74 -2.50 4.62
CA CYS A 138 24.89 -3.29 3.39
C CYS A 138 24.31 -2.59 2.15
N ILE A 139 23.42 -1.60 2.33
CA ILE A 139 22.75 -0.91 1.23
C ILE A 139 23.50 0.38 0.90
N PRO A 140 24.23 0.46 -0.24
CA PRO A 140 24.88 1.70 -0.65
C PRO A 140 23.83 2.75 -1.03
N PRO A 141 24.15 4.06 -0.90
CA PRO A 141 23.30 5.12 -1.40
C PRO A 141 23.13 4.98 -2.92
N LEU A 142 21.90 5.10 -3.35
CA LEU A 142 21.49 4.84 -4.71
C LEU A 142 21.98 5.96 -5.67
N PRO A 143 22.71 5.65 -6.76
CA PRO A 143 23.28 6.67 -7.64
C PRO A 143 22.20 7.36 -8.49
N PHE A 144 21.95 8.64 -8.19
CA PHE A 144 20.91 9.48 -8.77
C PHE A 144 20.83 9.45 -10.31
N ARG A 145 21.97 9.57 -11.00
CA ARG A 145 22.01 9.61 -12.47
C ARG A 145 21.58 8.28 -13.09
N LEU A 146 21.91 7.16 -12.43
CA LEU A 146 21.54 5.83 -12.89
C LEU A 146 20.04 5.63 -12.74
N ILE A 147 19.46 5.99 -11.59
CA ILE A 147 18.04 5.81 -11.34
C ILE A 147 17.20 6.62 -12.31
N ARG A 148 17.46 7.92 -12.38
CA ARG A 148 16.59 8.81 -13.15
C ARG A 148 16.74 8.66 -14.67
N LYS A 149 17.92 8.29 -15.18
CA LYS A 149 18.13 8.11 -16.63
C LYS A 149 17.90 6.69 -17.10
N PHE A 150 18.28 5.70 -16.31
CA PHE A 150 18.22 4.30 -16.72
C PHE A 150 17.02 3.60 -16.09
N LEU A 151 16.93 3.56 -14.75
CA LEU A 151 15.88 2.82 -14.07
C LEU A 151 14.48 3.32 -14.42
N ASP A 152 14.24 4.63 -14.41
CA ASP A 152 12.93 5.20 -14.77
C ASP A 152 12.51 4.81 -16.20
N ARG A 153 13.44 4.86 -17.17
CA ARG A 153 13.13 4.50 -18.56
C ARG A 153 12.86 3.01 -18.72
N VAL A 154 13.68 2.18 -18.08
CA VAL A 154 13.51 0.72 -18.09
C VAL A 154 12.17 0.35 -17.44
N LEU A 155 11.83 0.94 -16.30
CA LEU A 155 10.56 0.70 -15.62
C LEU A 155 9.36 1.11 -16.45
N VAL A 156 9.40 2.23 -17.16
CA VAL A 156 8.30 2.63 -18.06
C VAL A 156 8.10 1.61 -19.18
N VAL A 157 9.19 1.15 -19.81
CA VAL A 157 9.12 0.13 -20.88
C VAL A 157 8.63 -1.20 -20.32
N LEU A 158 9.14 -1.62 -19.16
CA LEU A 158 8.71 -2.86 -18.51
C LEU A 158 7.25 -2.80 -18.06
N ALA A 159 6.78 -1.66 -17.53
CA ALA A 159 5.41 -1.50 -17.06
C ALA A 159 4.41 -1.52 -18.21
N TRP A 160 4.66 -0.78 -19.29
CA TRP A 160 3.82 -0.83 -20.48
C TRP A 160 3.91 -2.19 -21.18
N GLY A 161 5.11 -2.76 -21.28
CA GLY A 161 5.32 -4.07 -21.89
C GLY A 161 4.63 -5.19 -21.13
N SER A 162 4.72 -5.20 -19.80
CA SER A 162 4.04 -6.20 -18.96
C SER A 162 2.53 -6.02 -18.99
N TRP A 163 2.02 -4.78 -18.94
CA TRP A 163 0.58 -4.53 -18.97
C TRP A 163 -0.02 -4.95 -20.32
N VAL A 164 0.59 -4.54 -21.45
CA VAL A 164 0.16 -4.97 -22.79
C VAL A 164 0.28 -6.49 -22.93
N GLY A 165 1.35 -7.11 -22.44
CA GLY A 165 1.54 -8.56 -22.47
C GLY A 165 0.42 -9.30 -21.75
N VAL A 166 0.03 -8.84 -20.56
CA VAL A 166 -1.09 -9.41 -19.80
C VAL A 166 -2.44 -9.14 -20.48
N THR A 167 -2.64 -7.97 -21.09
CA THR A 167 -3.86 -7.70 -21.87
C THR A 167 -4.01 -8.65 -23.04
N VAL A 168 -2.94 -8.90 -23.79
CA VAL A 168 -2.94 -9.89 -24.88
C VAL A 168 -3.19 -11.29 -24.35
N LEU A 169 -2.55 -11.66 -23.23
CA LEU A 169 -2.79 -12.95 -22.57
C LEU A 169 -4.27 -13.10 -22.20
N SER A 170 -4.90 -12.08 -21.63
CA SER A 170 -6.32 -12.10 -21.24
C SER A 170 -7.30 -12.25 -22.41
N ILE A 171 -6.89 -12.01 -23.66
CA ILE A 171 -7.71 -12.19 -24.87
C ILE A 171 -7.57 -13.62 -25.43
N MET A 172 -6.49 -14.33 -25.08
CA MET A 172 -6.26 -15.69 -25.53
C MET A 172 -7.32 -16.66 -24.98
N PRO A 173 -7.52 -17.83 -25.62
CA PRO A 173 -8.55 -18.77 -25.21
C PRO A 173 -8.48 -19.06 -23.71
N PRO A 174 -9.61 -18.99 -23.00
CA PRO A 174 -9.60 -19.00 -21.56
C PRO A 174 -9.24 -20.38 -21.03
N ASP A 175 -8.04 -20.52 -20.46
CA ASP A 175 -7.75 -21.60 -19.52
C ASP A 175 -8.12 -21.16 -18.11
N ILE A 176 -8.71 -22.07 -17.34
CA ILE A 176 -9.13 -21.86 -15.94
C ILE A 176 -7.96 -21.35 -15.06
N ASN A 177 -6.72 -21.77 -15.32
CA ASN A 177 -5.61 -21.53 -14.38
C ASN A 177 -4.97 -20.14 -14.44
N TRP A 178 -4.95 -19.51 -15.61
CA TRP A 178 -4.21 -18.26 -15.82
C TRP A 178 -5.07 -17.09 -16.27
N SER A 179 -6.26 -17.33 -16.84
CA SER A 179 -7.11 -16.27 -17.39
C SER A 179 -7.67 -15.35 -16.31
N GLU A 180 -8.07 -15.92 -15.16
CA GLU A 180 -8.57 -15.16 -14.00
C GLU A 180 -7.47 -14.25 -13.43
N LYS A 181 -6.26 -14.81 -13.26
CA LYS A 181 -5.08 -14.07 -12.80
C LYS A 181 -4.66 -12.99 -13.80
N ALA A 182 -4.73 -13.29 -15.09
CA ALA A 182 -4.44 -12.33 -16.15
C ALA A 182 -5.45 -11.16 -16.10
N SER A 183 -6.74 -11.44 -15.95
CA SER A 183 -7.78 -10.42 -15.79
C SER A 183 -7.50 -9.51 -14.59
N ALA A 184 -7.17 -10.07 -13.42
CA ALA A 184 -6.78 -9.27 -12.24
C ALA A 184 -5.57 -8.36 -12.52
N LEU A 185 -4.55 -8.88 -13.20
CA LEU A 185 -3.36 -8.10 -13.57
C LEU A 185 -3.66 -7.00 -14.61
N VAL A 186 -4.68 -7.15 -15.47
CA VAL A 186 -5.12 -6.08 -16.39
C VAL A 186 -5.76 -4.93 -15.61
N PHE A 187 -6.59 -5.24 -14.62
CA PHE A 187 -7.36 -4.26 -13.85
C PHE A 187 -6.58 -3.63 -12.68
N ALA A 188 -5.54 -4.30 -12.17
CA ALA A 188 -4.72 -3.82 -11.05
C ALA A 188 -4.11 -2.42 -11.25
N PRO A 189 -3.46 -2.09 -12.39
CA PRO A 189 -2.94 -0.74 -12.62
C PRO A 189 -4.02 0.34 -12.59
N VAL A 190 -5.22 0.03 -13.08
CA VAL A 190 -6.35 0.97 -13.08
C VAL A 190 -6.79 1.29 -11.65
N GLY A 191 -6.90 0.27 -10.79
CA GLY A 191 -7.21 0.46 -9.36
C GLY A 191 -6.14 1.28 -8.64
N CYS A 192 -4.86 0.96 -8.88
CA CYS A 192 -3.73 1.68 -8.29
C CYS A 192 -3.70 3.16 -8.70
N LEU A 193 -3.90 3.46 -9.99
CA LEU A 193 -3.93 4.84 -10.49
C LEU A 193 -5.13 5.60 -9.92
N ALA A 194 -6.31 4.98 -9.90
CA ALA A 194 -7.51 5.58 -9.31
C ALA A 194 -7.28 5.96 -7.85
N ARG A 195 -6.72 5.04 -7.04
CA ARG A 195 -6.34 5.33 -5.65
C ARG A 195 -5.33 6.48 -5.55
N PHE A 196 -4.28 6.46 -6.37
CA PHE A 196 -3.26 7.52 -6.37
C PHE A 196 -3.88 8.90 -6.62
N TYR A 197 -4.70 9.05 -7.65
CA TYR A 197 -5.36 10.32 -7.95
C TYR A 197 -6.36 10.70 -6.86
N LEU A 198 -7.09 9.75 -6.29
CA LEU A 198 -8.04 10.02 -5.22
C LEU A 198 -7.35 10.54 -3.97
N SER A 199 -6.24 9.91 -3.58
CA SER A 199 -5.38 10.39 -2.49
C SER A 199 -4.79 11.76 -2.80
N LEU A 200 -4.32 12.01 -4.03
CA LEU A 200 -3.72 13.28 -4.43
C LEU A 200 -4.71 14.46 -4.33
N TYR A 201 -5.94 14.27 -4.81
CA TYR A 201 -6.92 15.36 -4.91
C TYR A 201 -7.73 15.57 -3.63
N LEU A 202 -7.99 14.52 -2.83
CA LEU A 202 -8.93 14.60 -1.71
C LEU A 202 -8.25 14.56 -0.33
N ASN A 203 -7.09 13.91 -0.17
CA ASN A 203 -6.44 13.84 1.15
C ASN A 203 -5.94 15.22 1.63
N GLY A 204 -5.67 16.15 0.71
CA GLY A 204 -5.27 17.52 1.06
C GLY A 204 -6.42 18.45 1.44
N LYS A 205 -7.69 18.05 1.23
CA LYS A 205 -8.86 18.93 1.46
C LYS A 205 -9.26 19.02 2.93
N VAL A 206 -9.04 17.94 3.69
CA VAL A 206 -9.35 17.87 5.13
C VAL A 206 -8.09 17.46 5.86
N SER A 207 -7.51 18.37 6.64
CA SER A 207 -6.25 18.12 7.37
C SER A 207 -6.37 17.03 8.44
N SER A 208 -7.57 16.84 9.00
CA SER A 208 -7.84 15.85 10.06
C SER A 208 -8.17 14.46 9.54
N PHE A 209 -8.51 14.31 8.25
CA PHE A 209 -9.04 13.04 7.74
C PHE A 209 -8.64 12.78 6.28
N PRO A 210 -7.99 11.64 5.96
CA PRO A 210 -7.60 11.31 4.60
C PRO A 210 -8.81 10.87 3.77
N LEU A 211 -9.60 11.85 3.33
CA LEU A 211 -10.87 11.64 2.63
C LEU A 211 -10.73 10.78 1.36
N GLY A 212 -9.66 10.96 0.60
CA GLY A 212 -9.40 10.19 -0.61
C GLY A 212 -9.14 8.71 -0.34
N THR A 213 -8.32 8.41 0.67
CA THR A 213 -8.06 7.03 1.09
C THR A 213 -9.33 6.37 1.62
N PHE A 214 -10.10 7.08 2.44
CA PHE A 214 -11.39 6.57 2.93
C PHE A 214 -12.35 6.26 1.79
N LEU A 215 -12.50 7.18 0.83
CA LEU A 215 -13.40 6.98 -0.30
C LEU A 215 -12.93 5.81 -1.19
N ALA A 216 -11.61 5.64 -1.39
CA ALA A 216 -11.06 4.50 -2.12
C ALA A 216 -11.48 3.18 -1.46
N ASN A 217 -11.31 3.07 -0.14
CA ASN A 217 -11.63 1.88 0.62
C ASN A 217 -13.13 1.57 0.62
N VAL A 218 -13.99 2.57 0.85
CA VAL A 218 -15.45 2.37 0.86
C VAL A 218 -15.98 2.00 -0.51
N LEU A 219 -15.59 2.74 -1.56
CA LEU A 219 -16.06 2.47 -2.92
C LEU A 219 -15.53 1.14 -3.44
N GLY A 220 -14.24 0.84 -3.23
CA GLY A 220 -13.67 -0.44 -3.66
C GLY A 220 -14.30 -1.63 -2.94
N THR A 221 -14.61 -1.50 -1.65
CA THR A 221 -15.32 -2.57 -0.91
C THR A 221 -16.75 -2.75 -1.41
N ALA A 222 -17.46 -1.67 -1.75
CA ALA A 222 -18.80 -1.75 -2.34
C ALA A 222 -18.77 -2.44 -3.73
N VAL A 223 -17.82 -2.08 -4.58
CA VAL A 223 -17.65 -2.69 -5.91
C VAL A 223 -17.28 -4.17 -5.80
N LEU A 224 -16.39 -4.53 -4.86
CA LEU A 224 -16.06 -5.93 -4.59
C LEU A 224 -17.30 -6.70 -4.12
N GLY A 225 -18.07 -6.16 -3.17
CA GLY A 225 -19.29 -6.82 -2.67
C GLY A 225 -20.34 -7.04 -3.76
N MET A 226 -20.57 -6.06 -4.63
CA MET A 226 -21.48 -6.22 -5.78
C MET A 226 -20.98 -7.27 -6.77
N SER A 227 -19.67 -7.29 -7.06
CA SER A 227 -19.08 -8.26 -7.98
C SER A 227 -19.19 -9.68 -7.41
N TRP A 228 -18.87 -9.83 -6.13
CA TRP A 228 -18.97 -11.09 -5.39
C TRP A 228 -20.40 -11.64 -5.44
N ASP A 229 -21.40 -10.79 -5.16
CA ASP A 229 -22.81 -11.18 -5.19
C ASP A 229 -23.25 -11.64 -6.59
N ILE A 230 -22.86 -10.93 -7.65
CA ILE A 230 -23.19 -11.31 -9.04
C ILE A 230 -22.57 -12.67 -9.40
N THR A 231 -21.30 -12.90 -9.01
CA THR A 231 -20.60 -14.16 -9.29
C THR A 231 -21.26 -15.36 -8.60
N HIS A 232 -21.83 -15.17 -7.40
CA HIS A 232 -22.43 -16.24 -6.60
C HIS A 232 -23.94 -16.41 -6.78
N SER A 233 -24.66 -15.38 -7.24
CA SER A 233 -26.13 -15.40 -7.38
C SER A 233 -26.61 -15.64 -8.81
N ALA A 234 -25.78 -15.36 -9.82
CA ALA A 234 -26.16 -15.48 -11.23
C ALA A 234 -25.30 -16.52 -11.96
N SER A 235 -25.88 -17.20 -12.95
CA SER A 235 -25.12 -18.04 -13.88
C SER A 235 -24.34 -17.14 -14.84
N VAL A 236 -23.19 -16.65 -14.41
CA VAL A 236 -22.30 -15.83 -15.23
C VAL A 236 -21.49 -16.75 -16.16
N GLY A 237 -21.38 -16.41 -17.44
CA GLY A 237 -20.52 -17.17 -18.36
C GLY A 237 -19.05 -17.07 -17.96
N ILE A 238 -18.20 -17.98 -18.45
CA ILE A 238 -16.76 -18.07 -18.12
C ILE A 238 -16.06 -16.69 -18.23
N VAL A 239 -16.35 -15.95 -19.30
CA VAL A 239 -15.78 -14.61 -19.53
C VAL A 239 -16.26 -13.60 -18.48
N GLY A 240 -17.52 -13.68 -18.05
CA GLY A 240 -18.02 -12.78 -17.01
C GLY A 240 -17.42 -13.08 -15.64
N CYS A 241 -17.23 -14.36 -15.29
CA CYS A 241 -16.52 -14.74 -14.06
C CYS A 241 -15.08 -14.20 -14.09
N GLN A 242 -14.39 -14.31 -15.22
CA GLN A 242 -13.03 -13.77 -15.37
C GLN A 242 -12.96 -12.26 -15.18
N VAL A 243 -13.92 -11.52 -15.75
CA VAL A 243 -13.96 -10.06 -15.60
C VAL A 243 -14.30 -9.68 -14.17
N LEU A 244 -15.29 -10.33 -13.54
CA LEU A 244 -15.67 -10.06 -12.16
C LEU A 244 -14.53 -10.37 -11.19
N GLN A 245 -13.85 -11.51 -11.35
CA GLN A 245 -12.64 -11.83 -10.60
C GLN A 245 -11.55 -10.78 -10.80
N GLY A 246 -11.37 -10.30 -12.03
CA GLY A 246 -10.41 -9.23 -12.31
C GLY A 246 -10.75 -7.90 -11.64
N ILE A 247 -12.05 -7.60 -11.50
CA ILE A 247 -12.53 -6.43 -10.75
C ILE A 247 -12.30 -6.64 -9.24
N GLU A 248 -12.61 -7.82 -8.70
CA GLU A 248 -12.45 -8.14 -7.28
C GLU A 248 -10.97 -8.13 -6.84
N ASP A 249 -10.15 -8.99 -7.45
CA ASP A 249 -8.76 -9.21 -7.03
C ASP A 249 -7.79 -8.17 -7.63
N GLY A 250 -8.11 -7.65 -8.82
CA GLY A 250 -7.29 -6.65 -9.52
C GLY A 250 -7.65 -5.22 -9.14
N PHE A 251 -8.80 -4.75 -9.63
CA PHE A 251 -9.21 -3.35 -9.46
C PHE A 251 -9.44 -2.98 -7.99
N CYS A 252 -10.36 -3.67 -7.30
CA CYS A 252 -10.68 -3.41 -5.90
C CYS A 252 -9.49 -3.74 -4.98
N GLY A 253 -8.77 -4.82 -5.30
CA GLY A 253 -7.51 -5.20 -4.68
C GLY A 253 -6.50 -4.05 -4.62
N CYS A 254 -6.29 -3.34 -5.73
CA CYS A 254 -5.32 -2.24 -5.83
C CYS A 254 -5.91 -0.84 -5.53
N LEU A 255 -7.23 -0.68 -5.60
CA LEU A 255 -7.93 0.56 -5.25
C LEU A 255 -8.00 0.76 -3.74
N THR A 256 -8.24 -0.31 -2.99
CA THR A 256 -8.30 -0.26 -1.53
C THR A 256 -6.95 -0.59 -0.92
N THR A 257 -6.71 -0.14 0.32
CA THR A 257 -5.40 -0.29 0.97
C THR A 257 -5.50 -0.19 2.48
N ILE A 258 -4.64 -0.92 3.18
CA ILE A 258 -4.42 -0.80 4.62
C ILE A 258 -3.14 0.01 4.90
N SER A 259 -2.18 0.02 3.97
CA SER A 259 -0.81 0.51 4.19
C SER A 259 -0.54 1.99 3.84
N THR A 260 -1.57 2.82 3.65
CA THR A 260 -1.41 4.25 3.28
C THR A 260 -1.12 5.17 4.45
#